data_AF-A0AA43JPE9-F1
#
_entry.id   AF-A0AA43JPE9-F1
#
_cell.length_a   1.000
_cell.length_b   1.000
_cell.length_c   1.000
_cell.angle_alpha   90.00
_cell.angle_beta   90.00
_cell.angle_gamma   90.00
#
_symmetry.space_group_name_H-M   'P 1'
#
loop_
_entity.id
_entity.type
_entity.pdbx_description
1 polymer ?
#
loop_
_entity_poly.entity_id
_entity_poly.type
_entity_poly.pdbx_seq_one_letter_code
_entity_poly.pdbx_strand_id
1 'polypeptide(L)'
;MKPDLFLKFAALVMAIMAFSPQAPAFGQKQIETLEKKIYKENILRPEEIKDCVILERDIQKVESLLKKERELLVAEEKGIAMNRDEILELKKNLNLQDGEEVQNFNKRIKEFNSRREQYNASAGAYSEKADKLTVMNEKYNTQCASKTYYEEDYKATLKKLDGK
;
A
#
# COMPACT_ATOMS: atom_id res chain seq x y z
N MET A 1 -16.25 30.50 -9.59
CA MET A 1 -15.25 29.88 -8.70
C MET A 1 -15.79 28.54 -8.27
N LYS A 2 -15.30 27.43 -8.86
CA LYS A 2 -15.67 26.08 -8.43
C LYS A 2 -14.84 25.76 -7.18
N PRO A 3 -15.45 25.30 -6.08
CA PRO A 3 -14.73 25.01 -4.86
C PRO A 3 -13.75 23.85 -5.10
N ASP A 4 -12.59 23.99 -4.47
CA ASP A 4 -11.42 23.12 -4.51
C ASP A 4 -11.76 21.62 -4.52
N LEU A 5 -11.56 21.01 -5.69
CA LEU A 5 -11.40 19.55 -5.83
C LEU A 5 -10.18 19.04 -5.03
N PHE A 6 -9.28 19.94 -4.65
CA PHE A 6 -8.06 19.71 -3.86
C PHE A 6 -8.34 19.11 -2.48
N LEU A 7 -9.46 19.43 -1.83
CA LEU A 7 -9.73 18.94 -0.48
C LEU A 7 -10.24 17.49 -0.42
N LYS A 8 -10.78 16.96 -1.52
CA LYS A 8 -11.41 15.63 -1.50
C LYS A 8 -10.43 14.49 -1.78
N PHE A 9 -9.38 14.71 -2.55
CA PHE A 9 -8.36 13.68 -2.81
C PHE A 9 -7.30 13.61 -1.70
N ALA A 10 -6.96 14.74 -1.07
CA ALA A 10 -6.05 14.77 0.09
C ALA A 10 -6.62 14.04 1.31
N ALA A 11 -7.95 13.96 1.44
CA ALA A 11 -8.62 13.25 2.53
C ALA A 11 -8.57 11.72 2.39
N LEU A 12 -8.35 11.18 1.18
CA LEU A 12 -8.38 9.73 0.94
C LEU A 12 -7.03 9.06 1.26
N VAL A 13 -5.92 9.79 1.19
CA VAL A 13 -4.56 9.25 1.45
C VAL A 13 -4.20 9.25 2.95
N MET A 14 -4.96 9.95 3.79
CA MET A 14 -4.69 10.07 5.22
C MET A 14 -5.37 9.02 6.11
N ALA A 15 -6.12 8.07 5.55
CA ALA A 15 -6.86 7.04 6.31
C ALA A 15 -6.19 5.65 6.32
N ILE A 16 -4.86 5.56 6.18
CA ILE A 16 -4.11 4.33 6.53
C ILE A 16 -3.06 4.69 7.59
N MET A 17 -3.53 5.29 8.69
CA MET A 17 -2.77 5.43 9.92
C MET A 17 -3.44 4.61 11.02
N ALA A 18 -3.24 3.29 10.96
CA ALA A 18 -3.20 2.40 12.11
C ALA A 18 -3.01 0.95 11.61
N PHE A 19 -1.79 0.56 11.28
CA PHE A 19 -1.45 -0.86 11.45
C PHE A 19 -0.16 -0.98 12.23
N SER A 20 -0.37 -1.46 13.45
CA SER A 20 0.56 -1.58 14.57
C SER A 20 1.85 -2.34 14.17
N PRO A 21 3.02 -1.99 14.73
CA PRO A 21 4.22 -2.77 14.55
C PRO A 21 4.14 -4.01 15.46
N GLN A 22 3.57 -5.12 14.98
CA GLN A 22 3.69 -6.41 15.66
C GLN A 22 3.76 -7.53 14.62
N ALA A 23 4.97 -8.08 14.43
CA ALA A 23 5.02 -9.52 14.16
C ALA A 23 4.51 -10.21 15.43
N PRO A 24 3.50 -11.09 15.27
CA PRO A 24 3.77 -12.52 15.30
C PRO A 24 3.24 -13.16 14.01
N ALA A 25 4.06 -13.94 13.27
CA ALA A 25 4.18 -15.38 13.49
C ALA A 25 2.80 -16.05 13.51
N PHE A 26 2.44 -16.73 12.40
CA PHE A 26 1.45 -17.82 12.33
C PHE A 26 0.59 -17.97 13.61
N GLY A 27 -0.55 -17.25 13.65
CA GLY A 27 -1.37 -17.10 14.85
C GLY A 27 -2.15 -18.37 15.22
N GLN A 28 -1.66 -19.08 16.24
CA GLN A 28 -2.35 -19.98 17.19
C GLN A 28 -3.39 -21.01 16.66
N LYS A 29 -3.11 -22.32 16.80
CA LYS A 29 -3.21 -23.16 18.02
C LYS A 29 -2.83 -24.57 17.54
N GLN A 30 -1.60 -24.96 17.85
CA GLN A 30 -1.03 -26.22 17.39
C GLN A 30 -1.81 -27.38 18.00
N ILE A 31 -2.13 -28.37 17.18
CA ILE A 31 -2.68 -29.63 17.65
C ILE A 31 -1.50 -30.57 17.90
N GLU A 32 -1.20 -30.89 19.16
CA GLU A 32 -0.21 -31.91 19.52
C GLU A 32 -0.69 -33.28 19.02
N THR A 33 0.21 -34.00 18.34
CA THR A 33 -0.11 -35.25 17.63
C THR A 33 -0.29 -36.41 18.62
N LEU A 34 -1.54 -36.78 18.90
CA LEU A 34 -1.90 -38.05 19.53
C LEU A 34 -3.04 -38.65 18.68
N GLU A 35 -2.70 -39.71 17.93
CA GLU A 35 -3.54 -40.47 16.99
C GLU A 35 -3.98 -39.77 15.68
N LYS A 36 -4.39 -40.60 14.72
CA LYS A 36 -4.77 -40.31 13.32
C LYS A 36 -5.31 -38.88 13.11
N LYS A 37 -4.64 -38.09 12.25
CA LYS A 37 -5.04 -36.70 11.90
C LYS A 37 -6.48 -36.66 11.36
N ILE A 38 -7.32 -35.79 11.93
CA ILE A 38 -8.70 -35.57 11.50
C ILE A 38 -8.84 -34.13 11.05
N TYR A 39 -9.01 -33.92 9.74
CA TYR A 39 -9.18 -32.59 9.15
C TYR A 39 -10.65 -32.19 9.18
N LYS A 40 -11.04 -31.42 10.21
CA LYS A 40 -12.35 -30.75 10.30
C LYS A 40 -12.30 -29.42 9.53
N GLU A 41 -13.46 -28.79 9.33
CA GLU A 41 -13.60 -27.52 8.57
C GLU A 41 -12.67 -26.39 9.02
N ASN A 42 -12.39 -26.32 10.34
CA ASN A 42 -11.51 -25.32 10.95
C ASN A 42 -10.04 -25.78 11.12
N ILE A 43 -9.66 -26.92 10.53
CA ILE A 43 -8.29 -27.44 10.58
C ILE A 43 -7.72 -27.46 9.16
N LEU A 44 -6.69 -26.66 8.91
CA LEU A 44 -6.01 -26.57 7.63
C LEU A 44 -5.35 -27.91 7.26
N ARG A 45 -5.59 -28.33 6.03
CA ARG A 45 -4.90 -29.44 5.36
C ARG A 45 -3.55 -28.97 4.81
N PRO A 46 -2.61 -29.88 4.51
CA PRO A 46 -1.30 -29.51 3.97
C PRO A 46 -1.31 -28.57 2.75
N GLU A 47 -2.24 -28.76 1.81
CA GLU A 47 -2.37 -27.87 0.64
C GLU A 47 -2.95 -26.50 1.01
N GLU A 48 -3.89 -26.43 1.95
CA GLU A 48 -4.41 -25.14 2.45
C GLU A 48 -3.34 -24.37 3.22
N ILE A 49 -2.51 -25.07 4.01
CA ILE A 49 -1.34 -24.48 4.67
C ILE A 49 -0.39 -23.87 3.64
N LYS A 50 -0.13 -24.60 2.54
CA LYS A 50 0.75 -24.13 1.47
C LYS A 50 0.20 -22.86 0.82
N ASP A 51 -1.09 -22.85 0.48
CA ASP A 51 -1.75 -21.67 -0.09
C ASP A 51 -1.70 -20.47 0.87
N CYS A 52 -1.90 -20.71 2.17
CA CYS A 52 -1.79 -19.70 3.21
C CYS A 52 -0.37 -19.11 3.33
N VAL A 53 0.67 -19.94 3.30
CA VAL A 53 2.07 -19.49 3.35
C VAL A 53 2.43 -18.68 2.10
N ILE A 54 1.96 -19.09 0.92
CA ILE A 54 2.17 -18.33 -0.32
C ILE A 54 1.46 -16.98 -0.23
N LEU A 55 0.20 -16.96 0.19
CA LEU A 55 -0.58 -15.73 0.34
C LEU A 55 0.07 -14.76 1.34
N GLU A 56 0.57 -15.25 2.47
CA GLU A 56 1.30 -14.43 3.45
C GLU A 56 2.57 -13.82 2.85
N ARG A 57 3.36 -14.60 2.11
CA ARG A 57 4.57 -14.10 1.42
C ARG A 57 4.22 -13.03 0.38
N ASP A 58 3.14 -13.22 -0.37
CA ASP A 58 2.66 -12.25 -1.35
C ASP A 58 2.16 -10.96 -0.68
N ILE A 59 1.43 -11.06 0.43
CA ILE A 59 1.01 -9.91 1.26
C ILE A 59 2.23 -9.12 1.71
N GLN A 60 3.22 -9.77 2.32
CA GLN A 60 4.44 -9.11 2.80
C GLN A 60 5.20 -8.41 1.67
N LYS A 61 5.28 -9.04 0.49
CA LYS A 61 5.90 -8.44 -0.69
C LYS A 61 5.15 -7.19 -1.14
N VAL A 62 3.83 -7.27 -1.28
CA VAL A 62 2.98 -6.14 -1.69
C VAL A 62 3.04 -5.00 -0.66
N GLU A 63 2.97 -5.30 0.63
CA GLU A 63 3.13 -4.32 1.72
C GLU A 63 4.46 -3.58 1.63
N SER A 64 5.56 -4.31 1.43
CA SER A 64 6.89 -3.71 1.31
C SER A 64 7.02 -2.76 0.11
N LEU A 65 6.37 -3.10 -1.02
CA LEU A 65 6.35 -2.29 -2.22
C LEU A 65 5.46 -1.05 -2.02
N LEU A 66 4.26 -1.22 -1.46
CA LEU A 66 3.35 -0.12 -1.15
C LEU A 66 3.97 0.85 -0.14
N LYS A 67 4.74 0.38 0.83
CA LYS A 67 5.46 1.25 1.75
C LYS A 67 6.43 2.18 1.00
N LYS A 68 7.24 1.64 0.10
CA LYS A 68 8.18 2.43 -0.73
C LYS A 68 7.45 3.39 -1.66
N GLU A 69 6.38 2.93 -2.32
CA GLU A 69 5.56 3.79 -3.18
C GLU A 69 4.93 4.95 -2.40
N ARG A 70 4.46 4.69 -1.17
CA ARG A 70 3.92 5.73 -0.28
C ARG A 70 4.97 6.77 0.07
N GLU A 71 6.19 6.35 0.41
CA GLU A 71 7.30 7.27 0.72
C GLU A 71 7.61 8.20 -0.47
N LEU A 72 7.61 7.65 -1.70
CA LEU A 72 7.79 8.44 -2.92
C LEU A 72 6.64 9.42 -3.15
N LEU A 73 5.39 8.99 -2.95
CA LEU A 73 4.22 9.87 -3.10
C LEU A 73 4.25 11.02 -2.09
N VAL A 74 4.62 10.76 -0.82
CA VAL A 74 4.76 11.80 0.21
C VAL A 74 5.86 12.80 -0.17
N ALA A 75 6.98 12.33 -0.71
CA ALA A 75 8.06 13.20 -1.16
C ALA A 75 7.62 14.08 -2.36
N GLU A 76 6.91 13.51 -3.33
CA GLU A 76 6.41 14.27 -4.50
C GLU A 76 5.31 15.26 -4.09
N GLU A 77 4.40 14.89 -3.18
CA GLU A 77 3.39 15.81 -2.64
C GLU A 77 4.04 17.03 -1.97
N LYS A 78 5.09 16.81 -1.18
CA LYS A 78 5.89 17.89 -0.59
C LYS A 78 6.54 18.75 -1.66
N GLY A 79 7.12 18.16 -2.70
CA GLY A 79 7.71 18.89 -3.82
C GLY A 79 6.68 19.74 -4.57
N ILE A 80 5.48 19.21 -4.81
CA ILE A 80 4.36 19.94 -5.42
C ILE A 80 3.92 21.11 -4.53
N ALA A 81 3.84 20.92 -3.22
CA ALA A 81 3.51 22.00 -2.29
C ALA A 81 4.55 23.12 -2.31
N MET A 82 5.85 22.78 -2.31
CA MET A 82 6.93 23.77 -2.44
C MET A 82 6.85 24.53 -3.78
N ASN A 83 6.67 23.83 -4.89
CA ASN A 83 6.51 24.45 -6.21
C ASN A 83 5.30 25.39 -6.27
N ARG A 84 4.18 25.01 -5.63
CA ARG A 84 3.00 25.88 -5.51
C ARG A 84 3.35 27.16 -4.78
N ASP A 85 4.04 27.06 -3.65
CA ASP A 85 4.38 28.22 -2.82
C ASP A 85 5.38 29.14 -3.54
N GLU A 86 6.36 28.59 -4.26
CA GLU A 86 7.24 29.36 -5.16
C GLU A 86 6.47 30.10 -6.25
N ILE A 87 5.51 29.45 -6.90
CA ILE A 87 4.66 30.06 -7.93
C ILE A 87 3.83 31.20 -7.33
N LEU A 88 3.28 31.01 -6.13
CA LEU A 88 2.53 32.06 -5.44
C LEU A 88 3.42 33.26 -5.09
N GLU A 89 4.67 33.02 -4.72
CA GLU A 89 5.63 34.09 -4.43
C GLU A 89 6.04 34.84 -5.70
N LEU A 90 6.34 34.12 -6.80
CA LEU A 90 6.61 34.74 -8.10
C LEU A 90 5.44 35.60 -8.57
N LYS A 91 4.20 35.12 -8.36
CA LYS A 91 3.01 35.88 -8.73
C LYS A 91 2.91 37.24 -8.02
N LYS A 92 3.36 37.35 -6.77
CA LYS A 92 3.29 38.60 -6.00
C LYS A 92 4.20 39.68 -6.59
N ASN A 93 5.33 39.29 -7.13
CA ASN A 93 6.37 40.19 -7.62
C ASN A 93 6.42 40.27 -9.16
N LEU A 94 5.45 39.65 -9.85
CA LEU A 94 5.43 39.53 -11.31
C LEU A 94 5.17 40.89 -11.99
N ASN A 95 6.09 41.33 -12.83
CA ASN A 95 5.88 42.45 -13.72
C ASN A 95 5.15 42.00 -15.01
N LEU A 96 3.87 42.32 -15.12
CA LEU A 96 3.05 41.95 -16.28
C LEU A 96 3.45 42.63 -17.60
N GLN A 97 4.26 43.69 -17.54
CA GLN A 97 4.78 44.37 -18.73
C GLN A 97 6.08 43.74 -19.23
N ASP A 98 6.73 42.92 -18.41
CA ASP A 98 7.91 42.16 -18.79
C ASP A 98 7.49 40.82 -19.40
N GLY A 99 7.63 40.71 -20.73
CA GLY A 99 7.28 39.50 -21.47
C GLY A 99 8.09 38.28 -21.04
N GLU A 100 9.34 38.45 -20.59
CA GLU A 100 10.19 37.35 -20.15
C GLU A 100 9.73 36.81 -18.79
N GLU A 101 9.43 37.70 -17.84
CA GLU A 101 8.89 37.29 -16.53
C GLU A 101 7.55 36.55 -16.67
N VAL A 102 6.65 37.06 -17.52
CA VAL A 102 5.36 36.41 -17.80
C VAL A 102 5.56 35.03 -18.45
N GLN A 103 6.51 34.89 -19.38
CA GLN A 103 6.82 33.59 -19.98
C GLN A 103 7.38 32.59 -18.97
N ASN A 104 8.30 33.03 -18.10
CA ASN A 104 8.87 32.19 -17.05
C ASN A 104 7.80 31.73 -16.04
N PHE A 105 6.92 32.64 -15.61
CA PHE A 105 5.78 32.31 -14.75
C PHE A 105 4.85 31.27 -15.39
N ASN A 106 4.48 31.48 -16.66
CA ASN A 106 3.63 30.55 -17.40
C ASN A 106 4.28 29.18 -17.57
N LYS A 107 5.60 29.12 -17.78
CA LYS A 107 6.36 27.86 -17.85
C LYS A 107 6.27 27.10 -16.51
N ARG A 108 6.53 27.77 -15.39
CA ARG A 108 6.43 27.16 -14.06
C ARG A 108 5.02 26.65 -13.74
N ILE A 109 3.98 27.38 -14.12
CA ILE A 109 2.58 26.92 -13.99
C ILE A 109 2.34 25.64 -14.79
N LYS A 110 2.84 25.56 -16.02
CA LYS A 110 2.71 24.34 -16.85
C LYS A 110 3.43 23.15 -16.23
N GLU A 111 4.65 23.34 -15.73
CA GLU A 111 5.43 22.31 -15.05
C GLU A 111 4.73 21.82 -13.77
N PHE A 112 4.20 22.75 -12.96
CA PHE A 112 3.42 22.42 -11.78
C PHE A 112 2.16 21.61 -12.12
N ASN A 113 1.39 22.03 -13.12
CA ASN A 113 0.20 21.29 -13.55
C ASN A 113 0.54 19.88 -14.04
N SER A 114 1.61 19.73 -14.83
CA SER A 114 2.09 18.44 -15.32
C SER A 114 2.50 17.50 -14.18
N ARG A 115 3.30 17.99 -13.22
CA ARG A 115 3.67 17.22 -12.02
C ARG A 115 2.45 16.81 -11.20
N ARG A 116 1.49 17.72 -11.02
CA ARG A 116 0.24 17.41 -10.30
C ARG A 116 -0.57 16.32 -10.99
N GLU A 117 -0.66 16.35 -12.31
CA GLU A 117 -1.35 15.29 -13.08
C GLU A 117 -0.67 13.93 -12.91
N GLN A 118 0.66 13.89 -12.99
CA GLN A 118 1.45 12.67 -12.77
C GLN A 118 1.30 12.13 -11.33
N TYR A 119 1.33 13.02 -10.33
CA TYR A 119 1.07 12.67 -8.94
C TYR A 119 -0.32 12.08 -8.76
N ASN A 120 -1.36 12.72 -9.31
CA ASN A 120 -2.73 12.24 -9.19
C ASN A 120 -2.90 10.84 -9.83
N ALA A 121 -2.30 10.61 -11.00
CA ALA A 121 -2.31 9.29 -11.64
C ALA A 121 -1.60 8.23 -10.77
N SER A 122 -0.43 8.58 -10.22
CA SER A 122 0.33 7.68 -9.35
C SER A 122 -0.39 7.37 -8.04
N ALA A 123 -1.01 8.38 -7.41
CA ALA A 123 -1.81 8.22 -6.20
C ALA A 123 -3.06 7.36 -6.46
N GLY A 124 -3.70 7.51 -7.62
CA GLY A 124 -4.79 6.64 -8.05
C GLY A 124 -4.36 5.18 -8.18
N ALA A 125 -3.26 4.92 -8.90
CA ALA A 125 -2.71 3.57 -9.04
C ALA A 125 -2.27 2.96 -7.69
N TYR A 126 -1.74 3.78 -6.78
CA TYR A 126 -1.42 3.38 -5.41
C TYR A 126 -2.68 2.94 -4.64
N SER A 127 -3.75 3.74 -4.72
CA SER A 127 -5.04 3.42 -4.07
C SER A 127 -5.58 2.07 -4.53
N GLU A 128 -5.58 1.80 -5.84
CA GLU A 128 -6.05 0.52 -6.38
C GLU A 128 -5.24 -0.68 -5.87
N LYS A 129 -3.92 -0.51 -5.69
CA LYS A 129 -3.05 -1.55 -5.12
C LYS A 129 -3.31 -1.74 -3.62
N ALA A 130 -3.55 -0.65 -2.88
CA ALA A 130 -3.89 -0.70 -1.46
C ALA A 130 -5.23 -1.42 -1.24
N ASP A 131 -6.23 -1.18 -2.09
CA ASP A 131 -7.51 -1.90 -2.05
C ASP A 131 -7.32 -3.40 -2.31
N LYS A 132 -6.47 -3.78 -3.27
CA LYS A 132 -6.13 -5.20 -3.51
C LYS A 132 -5.45 -5.84 -2.30
N LEU A 133 -4.53 -5.13 -1.64
CA LEU A 133 -3.90 -5.61 -0.41
C LEU A 133 -4.93 -5.83 0.70
N THR A 134 -5.90 -4.92 0.85
CA THR A 134 -7.01 -5.09 1.80
C THR A 134 -7.77 -6.39 1.54
N VAL A 135 -8.15 -6.66 0.29
CA VAL A 135 -8.83 -7.91 -0.09
C VAL A 135 -7.96 -9.15 0.18
N MET A 136 -6.65 -9.08 -0.06
CA MET A 136 -5.73 -10.18 0.26
C MET A 136 -5.67 -10.44 1.77
N ASN A 137 -5.60 -9.40 2.58
CA ASN A 137 -5.61 -9.50 4.04
C ASN A 137 -6.93 -10.06 4.57
N GLU A 138 -8.08 -9.63 4.03
CA GLU A 138 -9.39 -10.21 4.37
C GLU A 138 -9.47 -11.70 4.02
N LYS A 139 -8.97 -12.08 2.84
CA LYS A 139 -8.88 -13.48 2.42
C LYS A 139 -8.00 -14.29 3.36
N TYR A 140 -6.81 -13.78 3.69
CA TYR A 140 -5.89 -14.43 4.62
C TYR A 140 -6.52 -14.60 6.01
N ASN A 141 -7.15 -13.56 6.55
CA ASN A 141 -7.81 -13.61 7.85
C ASN A 141 -8.93 -14.67 7.87
N THR A 142 -9.72 -14.75 6.79
CA THR A 142 -10.85 -15.67 6.70
C THR A 142 -10.40 -17.12 6.47
N GLN A 143 -9.44 -17.34 5.58
CA GLN A 143 -9.07 -18.70 5.11
C GLN A 143 -7.93 -19.32 5.89
N CYS A 144 -7.07 -18.49 6.50
CA CYS A 144 -5.81 -18.92 7.10
C CYS A 144 -5.77 -18.60 8.60
N ALA A 145 -5.80 -17.31 8.95
CA ALA A 145 -5.54 -16.87 10.33
C ALA A 145 -6.59 -17.33 11.35
N SER A 146 -7.81 -17.63 10.91
CA SER A 146 -8.91 -18.10 11.76
C SER A 146 -8.91 -19.62 11.99
N LYS A 147 -8.04 -20.37 11.30
CA LYS A 147 -8.03 -21.85 11.30
C LYS A 147 -6.81 -22.41 12.02
N THR A 148 -6.97 -23.58 12.63
CA THR A 148 -5.86 -24.31 13.28
C THR A 148 -5.18 -25.26 12.31
N TYR A 149 -4.04 -25.82 12.69
CA TYR A 149 -3.27 -26.75 11.84
C TYR A 149 -2.45 -27.71 12.70
N TYR A 150 -2.04 -28.83 12.10
CA TYR A 150 -1.07 -29.75 12.69
C TYR A 150 0.34 -29.23 12.44
N GLU A 151 1.16 -29.12 13.49
CA GLU A 151 2.50 -28.53 13.41
C GLU A 151 3.42 -29.32 12.46
N GLU A 152 3.28 -30.64 12.42
CA GLU A 152 4.02 -31.51 11.50
C GLU A 152 3.71 -31.20 10.03
N ASP A 153 2.43 -30.95 9.71
CA ASP A 153 2.01 -30.63 8.34
C ASP A 153 2.56 -29.27 7.93
N TYR A 154 2.56 -28.30 8.86
CA TYR A 154 3.18 -27.00 8.65
C TYR A 154 4.68 -27.09 8.37
N LYS A 155 5.44 -27.78 9.24
CA LYS A 155 6.88 -27.99 9.07
C LYS A 155 7.19 -28.72 7.76
N ALA A 156 6.42 -29.75 7.42
CA ALA A 156 6.57 -30.48 6.17
C ALA A 156 6.30 -29.60 4.94
N THR A 157 5.28 -28.74 4.99
CA THR A 157 4.98 -27.78 3.93
C THR A 157 6.08 -26.74 3.77
N LEU A 158 6.58 -26.15 4.87
CA LEU A 158 7.69 -25.20 4.80
C LEU A 158 8.94 -25.83 4.15
N LYS A 159 9.32 -27.04 4.59
CA LYS A 159 10.47 -27.76 3.99
C LYS A 159 10.31 -27.98 2.48
N LYS A 160 9.10 -28.25 2.00
CA LYS A 160 8.80 -28.41 0.57
C LYS A 160 8.86 -27.08 -0.20
N LEU A 161 8.53 -25.97 0.45
CA LEU A 161 8.56 -24.63 -0.14
C LEU A 161 9.97 -24.05 -0.17
N ASP A 162 10.82 -24.37 0.81
CA ASP A 162 12.18 -23.84 0.91
C ASP A 162 13.24 -24.74 0.24
N GLY A 163 12.89 -26.00 -0.05
CA GLY A 163 13.74 -26.95 -0.78
C GLY A 163 13.54 -26.96 -2.30
N LYS A 164 12.80 -25.99 -2.85
CA LYS A 164 12.65 -25.69 -4.27
C LYS A 164 13.32 -24.36 -4.59
#